data_AF-A0A0J9S3E3-F1
#
_entry.id   AF-A0A0J9S3E3-F1
#
_cell.length_a   1.000
_cell.length_b   1.000
_cell.length_c   1.000
_cell.angle_alpha   90.00
_cell.angle_beta   90.00
_cell.angle_gamma   90.00
#
_symmetry.space_group_name_H-M   'P 1'
#
loop_
_entity.id
_entity.type
_entity.pdbx_description
1 polymer ?
#
loop_
_entity_poly.entity_id
_entity_poly.type
_entity_poly.pdbx_seq_one_letter_code
_entity_poly.pdbx_strand_id
1 'polypeptide(L)'
;MDCTDKIINYETYDFFDKAINYIESSNKLESNTTELDAQDNCTTFSNAYTSSNFDTGKKVCELFIKLYNSLSNVENGNKPDDTKDWHFLNYWLNINISKNKLNGTICATEFFDGLDHHCMQTLGLVSPPSTSIYNIREEDLKKMNLLYSLYENYKKLDNILNGQKPVNAGSLLGPSAQCCSDYAEANYLCNDENNKFCAQLKKFKTKYDGLYNTQIAINPEYTNNFKNLSECKKTNVMTTALIGTTVGLVPLMVGLYKVK
;
A
#
# COMPACT_ATOMS: atom_id res chain seq x y z
N MET A 1 -10.34 -19.71 8.89
CA MET A 1 -10.06 -19.01 10.16
C MET A 1 -10.89 -17.74 10.17
N ASP A 2 -11.49 -17.37 11.31
CA ASP A 2 -12.28 -16.13 11.40
C ASP A 2 -11.43 -15.04 12.05
N CYS A 3 -11.17 -13.95 11.32
CA CYS A 3 -10.35 -12.83 11.79
C CYS A 3 -11.17 -11.69 12.41
N THR A 4 -12.49 -11.86 12.59
CA THR A 4 -13.41 -10.79 12.95
C THR A 4 -13.41 -10.38 14.42
N ASP A 5 -12.93 -11.22 15.35
CA ASP A 5 -13.04 -10.98 16.80
C ASP A 5 -12.09 -9.90 17.37
N LYS A 6 -11.32 -9.19 16.53
CA LYS A 6 -10.34 -8.16 16.93
C LYS A 6 -10.41 -6.89 16.08
N ILE A 7 -11.62 -6.52 15.62
CA ILE A 7 -11.83 -5.27 14.89
C ILE A 7 -11.80 -4.11 15.89
N ILE A 8 -10.69 -3.41 15.96
CA ILE A 8 -10.58 -2.17 16.72
C ILE A 8 -10.91 -1.03 15.77
N ASN A 9 -11.97 -0.29 16.10
CA ASN A 9 -12.44 0.84 15.31
C ASN A 9 -11.57 2.08 15.55
N TYR A 10 -10.28 1.98 15.24
CA TYR A 10 -9.49 3.17 14.97
C TYR A 10 -9.57 3.42 13.47
N GLU A 11 -10.27 4.48 13.08
CA GLU A 11 -10.17 5.01 11.73
C GLU A 11 -8.74 5.59 11.55
N THR A 12 -7.77 4.74 11.21
CA THR A 12 -6.33 5.03 11.08
C THR A 12 -5.95 5.42 9.65
N TYR A 13 -6.73 6.32 9.06
CA TYR A 13 -6.42 6.87 7.74
C TYR A 13 -5.36 7.99 7.81
N ASP A 14 -4.75 8.21 8.96
CA ASP A 14 -3.76 9.27 9.21
C ASP A 14 -2.40 9.00 8.55
N PHE A 15 -2.03 7.73 8.33
CA PHE A 15 -0.80 7.39 7.61
C PHE A 15 -0.80 7.92 6.16
N PHE A 16 -1.98 8.18 5.57
CA PHE A 16 -2.07 8.79 4.25
C PHE A 16 -1.49 10.21 4.19
N ASP A 17 -1.33 10.89 5.34
CA ASP A 17 -0.61 12.16 5.40
C ASP A 17 0.86 12.03 4.95
N LYS A 18 1.45 10.82 5.08
CA LYS A 18 2.81 10.47 4.63
C LYS A 18 2.80 9.41 3.51
N ALA A 19 1.69 9.26 2.77
CA ALA A 19 1.50 8.18 1.78
C ALA A 19 2.65 8.04 0.76
N ILE A 20 3.16 9.16 0.23
CA ILE A 20 4.23 9.16 -0.77
C ILE A 20 5.50 8.52 -0.22
N ASN A 21 5.88 8.84 1.03
CA ASN A 21 7.06 8.28 1.68
C ASN A 21 6.90 6.77 1.90
N TYR A 22 5.73 6.34 2.35
CA TYR A 22 5.46 4.91 2.57
C TYR A 22 5.43 4.09 1.28
N ILE A 23 4.90 4.67 0.19
CA ILE A 23 4.98 4.08 -1.15
C ILE A 23 6.44 3.95 -1.60
N GLU A 24 7.28 4.95 -1.31
CA GLU A 24 8.72 4.89 -1.59
C GLU A 24 9.43 3.78 -0.84
N SER A 25 9.22 3.69 0.47
CA SER A 25 9.79 2.62 1.29
C SER A 25 9.35 1.26 0.78
N SER A 26 8.05 1.10 0.47
CA SER A 26 7.50 -0.16 -0.06
C SER A 26 8.10 -0.56 -1.41
N ASN A 27 8.22 0.39 -2.35
CA ASN A 27 8.76 0.10 -3.68
C ASN A 27 10.25 -0.28 -3.65
N LYS A 28 11.00 0.17 -2.63
CA LYS A 28 12.42 -0.17 -2.46
C LYS A 28 12.64 -1.58 -1.90
N LEU A 29 11.62 -2.22 -1.32
CA LEU A 29 11.74 -3.52 -0.65
C LEU A 29 12.23 -4.63 -1.58
N GLU A 30 11.79 -4.65 -2.83
CA GLU A 30 12.14 -5.74 -3.76
C GLU A 30 13.61 -5.69 -4.19
N SER A 31 14.16 -4.49 -4.37
CA SER A 31 15.59 -4.29 -4.63
C SER A 31 16.44 -4.33 -3.37
N ASN A 32 15.82 -4.46 -2.18
CA ASN A 32 16.53 -4.44 -0.91
C ASN A 32 17.24 -5.79 -0.68
N THR A 33 18.54 -5.80 -0.91
CA THR A 33 19.43 -6.95 -0.68
C THR A 33 19.95 -7.05 0.74
N THR A 34 19.57 -6.13 1.64
CA THR A 34 19.95 -6.19 3.05
C THR A 34 19.45 -7.49 3.65
N GLU A 35 20.38 -8.22 4.27
CA GLU A 35 20.07 -9.44 5.01
C GLU A 35 19.35 -9.08 6.31
N LEU A 36 18.50 -9.98 6.78
CA LEU A 36 17.90 -9.84 8.11
C LEU A 36 18.98 -10.05 9.18
N ASP A 37 18.68 -9.62 10.40
CA ASP A 37 19.51 -10.02 11.54
C ASP A 37 19.57 -11.55 11.62
N ALA A 38 20.74 -12.10 11.93
CA ALA A 38 20.96 -13.54 11.96
C ALA A 38 20.08 -14.28 13.00
N GLN A 39 19.54 -13.56 13.99
CA GLN A 39 18.64 -14.10 15.01
C GLN A 39 17.16 -14.00 14.61
N ASP A 40 16.82 -13.23 13.56
CA ASP A 40 15.48 -13.17 13.02
C ASP A 40 15.25 -14.33 12.03
N ASN A 41 14.22 -15.14 12.29
CA ASN A 41 14.07 -16.41 11.60
C ASN A 41 12.66 -16.62 11.03
N CYS A 42 12.46 -16.05 9.84
CA CYS A 42 11.24 -16.22 9.05
C CYS A 42 10.96 -17.68 8.61
N THR A 43 11.98 -18.56 8.62
CA THR A 43 11.78 -19.99 8.35
C THR A 43 11.07 -20.67 9.52
N THR A 44 11.51 -20.40 10.75
CA THR A 44 10.86 -20.94 11.95
C THR A 44 9.48 -20.36 12.16
N PHE A 45 9.32 -19.05 11.93
CA PHE A 45 8.01 -18.40 11.90
C PHE A 45 7.07 -19.11 10.93
N SER A 46 7.51 -19.30 9.68
CA SER A 46 6.64 -19.86 8.65
C SER A 46 6.23 -21.31 8.93
N ASN A 47 7.14 -22.11 9.51
CA ASN A 47 6.82 -23.46 9.95
C ASN A 47 5.75 -23.49 11.06
N ALA A 48 5.75 -22.52 11.97
CA ALA A 48 4.81 -22.48 13.08
C ALA A 48 3.46 -21.86 12.71
N TYR A 49 3.47 -20.77 11.93
CA TYR A 49 2.31 -19.89 11.73
C TYR A 49 1.68 -19.99 10.34
N THR A 50 2.45 -20.40 9.34
CA THR A 50 2.00 -20.43 7.94
C THR A 50 2.41 -21.71 7.21
N SER A 51 2.47 -22.85 7.92
CA SER A 51 3.01 -24.11 7.40
C SER A 51 2.34 -24.59 6.11
N SER A 52 1.03 -24.39 5.99
CA SER A 52 0.24 -24.71 4.79
C SER A 52 0.59 -23.83 3.58
N ASN A 53 1.23 -22.68 3.82
CA ASN A 53 1.59 -21.65 2.83
C ASN A 53 3.04 -21.20 3.07
N PHE A 54 3.94 -22.15 3.30
CA PHE A 54 5.26 -21.90 3.88
C PHE A 54 6.07 -20.83 3.14
N ASP A 55 6.26 -20.97 1.82
CA ASP A 55 7.09 -20.04 1.04
C ASP A 55 6.51 -18.62 1.05
N THR A 56 5.18 -18.52 0.96
CA THR A 56 4.46 -17.26 0.99
C THR A 56 4.58 -16.57 2.34
N GLY A 57 4.34 -17.29 3.44
CA GLY A 57 4.44 -16.73 4.79
C GLY A 57 5.86 -16.33 5.15
N LYS A 58 6.86 -17.13 4.76
CA LYS A 58 8.28 -16.79 4.89
C LYS A 58 8.60 -15.48 4.16
N LYS A 59 8.15 -15.34 2.90
CA LYS A 59 8.38 -14.14 2.11
C LYS A 59 7.70 -12.89 2.68
N VAL A 60 6.45 -13.01 3.16
CA VAL A 60 5.76 -11.88 3.82
C VAL A 60 6.49 -11.48 5.11
N CYS A 61 6.98 -12.44 5.89
CA CYS A 61 7.80 -12.17 7.07
C CYS A 61 9.06 -11.39 6.71
N GLU A 62 9.84 -11.86 5.72
CA GLU A 62 11.09 -11.19 5.32
C GLU A 62 10.85 -9.76 4.83
N LEU A 63 9.81 -9.55 4.03
CA LEU A 63 9.44 -8.22 3.54
C LEU A 63 8.93 -7.31 4.66
N PHE A 64 8.19 -7.84 5.64
CA PHE A 64 7.70 -7.06 6.77
C PHE A 64 8.87 -6.55 7.63
N ILE A 65 9.83 -7.41 7.96
CA ILE A 65 11.01 -7.02 8.75
C ILE A 65 11.84 -5.97 8.01
N LYS A 66 12.07 -6.15 6.70
CA LYS A 66 12.75 -5.14 5.86
C LYS A 66 12.00 -3.81 5.83
N LEU A 67 10.67 -3.84 5.75
CA LEU A 67 9.85 -2.63 5.77
C LEU A 67 9.96 -1.93 7.12
N TYR A 68 9.81 -2.66 8.22
CA TYR A 68 9.99 -2.14 9.56
C TYR A 68 11.33 -1.42 9.69
N ASN A 69 12.44 -2.06 9.29
CA ASN A 69 13.79 -1.49 9.32
C ASN A 69 13.98 -0.28 8.39
N SER A 70 13.17 -0.14 7.35
CA SER A 70 13.23 1.04 6.46
C SER A 70 12.47 2.24 7.01
N LEU A 71 11.51 2.01 7.91
CA LEU A 71 10.68 3.05 8.53
C LEU A 71 11.26 3.47 9.89
N SER A 72 11.87 2.52 10.59
CA SER A 72 12.65 2.77 11.78
C SER A 72 14.08 3.12 11.37
N ASN A 73 14.64 4.22 11.87
CA ASN A 73 16.05 4.53 11.67
C ASN A 73 16.92 3.61 12.57
N VAL A 74 16.80 2.28 12.39
CA VAL A 74 17.37 1.25 13.29
C VAL A 74 18.89 1.36 13.37
N GLU A 75 19.55 1.79 12.29
CA GLU A 75 21.00 2.02 12.25
C GLU A 75 21.48 3.06 13.29
N ASN A 76 20.60 3.95 13.75
CA ASN A 76 20.88 4.92 14.82
C ASN A 76 20.21 4.55 16.16
N GLY A 77 19.69 3.33 16.30
CA GLY A 77 18.87 2.91 17.45
C GLY A 77 17.50 3.59 17.51
N ASN A 78 17.08 4.25 16.42
CA ASN A 78 15.83 5.00 16.33
C ASN A 78 14.71 4.13 15.74
N LYS A 79 13.52 4.35 16.27
CA LYS A 79 12.33 3.49 16.15
C LYS A 79 11.43 4.00 15.00
N PRO A 80 10.33 3.31 14.63
CA PRO A 80 9.28 3.97 13.86
C PRO A 80 8.86 5.19 14.69
N ASP A 81 9.02 6.37 14.10
CA ASP A 81 9.15 7.64 14.83
C ASP A 81 7.77 8.21 15.24
N ASP A 82 6.68 7.59 14.73
CA ASP A 82 5.32 8.10 14.80
C ASP A 82 4.27 6.98 14.77
N THR A 83 3.14 7.16 15.45
CA THR A 83 1.94 6.30 15.39
C THR A 83 1.51 6.00 13.95
N LYS A 84 1.75 6.92 13.02
CA LYS A 84 1.46 6.75 11.58
C LYS A 84 2.25 5.62 10.91
N ASP A 85 3.50 5.38 11.34
CA ASP A 85 4.33 4.32 10.77
C ASP A 85 3.74 2.95 11.12
N TRP A 86 3.28 2.79 12.35
CA TRP A 86 2.58 1.59 12.82
C TRP A 86 1.24 1.37 12.11
N HIS A 87 0.46 2.43 11.90
CA HIS A 87 -0.77 2.33 11.11
C HIS A 87 -0.49 1.91 9.66
N PHE A 88 0.59 2.42 9.07
CA PHE A 88 1.02 1.98 7.74
C PHE A 88 1.49 0.51 7.73
N LEU A 89 2.30 0.08 8.70
CA LEU A 89 2.73 -1.32 8.84
C LEU A 89 1.52 -2.26 8.99
N ASN A 90 0.51 -1.85 9.75
CA ASN A 90 -0.74 -2.60 9.88
C ASN A 90 -1.47 -2.74 8.54
N TYR A 91 -1.65 -1.64 7.81
CA TYR A 91 -2.23 -1.67 6.47
C TYR A 91 -1.43 -2.57 5.53
N TRP A 92 -0.11 -2.42 5.50
CA TRP A 92 0.79 -3.19 4.64
C TRP A 92 0.70 -4.69 4.93
N LEU A 93 0.64 -5.09 6.20
CA LEU A 93 0.51 -6.49 6.58
C LEU A 93 -0.84 -7.06 6.15
N ASN A 94 -1.95 -6.36 6.46
CA ASN A 94 -3.29 -6.80 6.10
C ASN A 94 -3.47 -6.97 4.58
N ILE A 95 -2.98 -6.01 3.78
CA ILE A 95 -3.08 -6.12 2.32
C ILE A 95 -2.23 -7.26 1.77
N ASN A 96 -1.05 -7.53 2.35
CA ASN A 96 -0.22 -8.66 1.92
C ASN A 96 -0.83 -10.00 2.33
N ILE A 97 -1.42 -10.12 3.52
CA ILE A 97 -2.16 -11.32 3.92
C ILE A 97 -3.33 -11.58 2.96
N SER A 98 -4.12 -10.55 2.67
CA SER A 98 -5.28 -10.64 1.76
C SER A 98 -4.87 -11.02 0.33
N LYS A 99 -3.91 -10.30 -0.26
CA LYS A 99 -3.43 -10.54 -1.65
C LYS A 99 -2.82 -11.92 -1.83
N ASN A 100 -2.09 -12.40 -0.82
CA ASN A 100 -1.45 -13.72 -0.86
C ASN A 100 -2.38 -14.85 -0.39
N LYS A 101 -3.67 -14.56 -0.15
CA LYS A 101 -4.68 -15.54 0.31
C LYS A 101 -4.29 -16.26 1.62
N LEU A 102 -3.48 -15.59 2.44
CA LEU A 102 -3.08 -16.07 3.76
C LEU A 102 -4.17 -15.89 4.80
N ASN A 103 -5.22 -15.12 4.52
CA ASN A 103 -6.36 -14.92 5.43
C ASN A 103 -7.11 -16.22 5.81
N GLY A 104 -7.02 -17.27 4.99
CA GLY A 104 -7.51 -18.61 5.36
C GLY A 104 -6.64 -19.32 6.40
N THR A 105 -5.38 -18.88 6.53
CA THR A 105 -4.30 -19.49 7.31
C THR A 105 -3.98 -18.70 8.58
N ILE A 106 -3.89 -17.37 8.49
CA ILE A 106 -3.44 -16.50 9.58
C ILE A 106 -4.06 -15.10 9.51
N CYS A 107 -4.33 -14.50 10.66
CA CYS A 107 -4.78 -13.11 10.80
C CYS A 107 -3.60 -12.16 11.04
N ALA A 108 -3.74 -10.87 10.78
CA ALA A 108 -2.66 -9.89 10.95
C ALA A 108 -2.13 -9.83 12.39
N THR A 109 -3.03 -9.93 13.38
CA THR A 109 -2.64 -9.99 14.80
C THR A 109 -1.76 -11.20 15.10
N GLU A 110 -2.20 -12.41 14.76
CA GLU A 110 -1.44 -13.64 14.98
C GLU A 110 -0.15 -13.70 14.17
N PHE A 111 -0.14 -13.13 12.96
CA PHE A 111 1.06 -13.01 12.14
C PHE A 111 2.11 -12.19 12.89
N PHE A 112 1.72 -11.02 13.38
CA PHE A 112 2.63 -10.13 14.10
C PHE A 112 3.06 -10.71 15.45
N ASP A 113 2.15 -11.32 16.21
CA ASP A 113 2.47 -12.03 17.44
C ASP A 113 3.53 -13.12 17.19
N GLY A 114 3.43 -13.85 16.08
CA GLY A 114 4.45 -14.82 15.69
C GLY A 114 5.79 -14.17 15.31
N LEU A 115 5.77 -13.03 14.63
CA LEU A 115 7.02 -12.30 14.35
C LEU A 115 7.71 -11.83 15.63
N ASP A 116 6.97 -11.39 16.65
CA ASP A 116 7.54 -10.94 17.92
C ASP A 116 8.35 -12.06 18.63
N HIS A 117 7.98 -13.33 18.40
CA HIS A 117 8.70 -14.48 18.96
C HIS A 117 9.87 -14.94 18.08
N HIS A 118 9.71 -14.88 16.76
CA HIS A 118 10.67 -15.46 15.80
C HIS A 118 11.65 -14.44 15.22
N CYS A 119 11.36 -13.15 15.39
CA CYS A 119 12.11 -12.01 14.86
C CYS A 119 12.30 -10.92 15.95
N MET A 120 12.56 -11.37 17.18
CA MET A 120 12.65 -10.52 18.36
C MET A 120 13.86 -9.57 18.33
N GLN A 121 14.92 -9.85 17.55
CA GLN A 121 16.03 -8.90 17.48
C GLN A 121 15.63 -7.61 16.79
N THR A 122 14.91 -7.72 15.67
CA THR A 122 14.41 -6.52 14.99
C THR A 122 13.17 -5.95 15.71
N LEU A 123 12.19 -6.78 16.07
CA LEU A 123 10.90 -6.32 16.56
C LEU A 123 10.82 -6.15 18.08
N GLY A 124 11.54 -6.97 18.84
CA GLY A 124 11.48 -7.00 20.31
C GLY A 124 12.15 -5.82 21.00
N LEU A 125 12.83 -4.95 20.27
CA LEU A 125 13.39 -3.70 20.80
C LEU A 125 12.31 -2.65 21.13
N VAL A 126 11.06 -2.86 20.68
CA VAL A 126 9.92 -1.98 20.91
C VAL A 126 8.62 -2.79 20.91
N SER A 127 7.88 -2.82 22.02
CA SER A 127 6.48 -3.23 21.94
C SER A 127 5.73 -2.22 21.08
N PRO A 128 4.99 -2.62 20.03
CA PRO A 128 4.11 -1.70 19.34
C PRO A 128 3.23 -0.98 20.36
N PRO A 129 2.82 0.28 20.12
CA PRO A 129 1.73 0.85 20.90
C PRO A 129 0.59 -0.16 20.96
N SER A 130 0.04 -0.38 22.15
CA SER A 130 -1.11 -1.27 22.34
C SER A 130 -2.11 -1.04 21.20
N THR A 131 -2.52 -2.09 20.50
CA THR A 131 -3.48 -2.07 19.38
C THR A 131 -2.99 -1.53 18.03
N SER A 132 -1.69 -1.37 17.82
CA SER A 132 -1.16 -0.87 16.52
C SER A 132 -1.25 -1.87 15.36
N ILE A 133 -1.18 -3.17 15.61
CA ILE A 133 -1.43 -4.21 14.60
C ILE A 133 -2.74 -4.90 14.91
N TYR A 134 -3.65 -4.93 13.94
CA TYR A 134 -5.00 -5.45 14.07
C TYR A 134 -5.55 -5.91 12.72
N ASN A 135 -6.62 -6.70 12.76
CA ASN A 135 -7.27 -7.17 11.53
C ASN A 135 -8.15 -6.05 10.96
N ILE A 136 -7.82 -5.56 9.76
CA ILE A 136 -8.62 -4.54 9.08
C ILE A 136 -9.79 -5.24 8.39
N ARG A 137 -11.00 -4.72 8.58
CA ARG A 137 -12.19 -5.22 7.89
C ARG A 137 -12.02 -5.12 6.38
N GLU A 138 -12.55 -6.09 5.65
CA GLU A 138 -12.37 -6.16 4.20
C GLU A 138 -12.87 -4.90 3.49
N GLU A 139 -14.00 -4.34 3.93
CA GLU A 139 -14.55 -3.11 3.38
C GLU A 139 -13.66 -1.87 3.61
N ASP A 140 -12.98 -1.80 4.75
CA ASP A 140 -12.08 -0.70 5.08
C ASP A 140 -10.73 -0.88 4.39
N LEU A 141 -10.24 -2.12 4.30
CA LEU A 141 -9.03 -2.46 3.55
C LEU A 141 -9.21 -2.13 2.05
N LYS A 142 -10.39 -2.40 1.48
CA LYS A 142 -10.73 -2.01 0.11
C LYS A 142 -10.64 -0.50 -0.08
N LYS A 143 -11.22 0.30 0.83
CA LYS A 143 -11.15 1.77 0.80
C LYS A 143 -9.71 2.27 0.91
N MET A 144 -8.92 1.71 1.83
CA MET A 144 -7.51 2.07 1.98
C MET A 144 -6.70 1.72 0.71
N ASN A 145 -6.96 0.57 0.09
CA ASN A 145 -6.29 0.17 -1.14
C ASN A 145 -6.63 1.11 -2.33
N LEU A 146 -7.87 1.63 -2.41
CA LEU A 146 -8.22 2.67 -3.38
C LEU A 146 -7.40 3.95 -3.14
N LEU A 147 -7.32 4.45 -1.91
CA LEU A 147 -6.49 5.62 -1.58
C LEU A 147 -5.00 5.37 -1.89
N TYR A 148 -4.49 4.19 -1.56
CA TYR A 148 -3.10 3.83 -1.83
C TYR A 148 -2.80 3.85 -3.35
N SER A 149 -3.66 3.23 -4.16
CA SER A 149 -3.54 3.24 -5.62
C SER A 149 -3.62 4.66 -6.20
N LEU A 150 -4.50 5.51 -5.66
CA LEU A 150 -4.59 6.92 -6.03
C LEU A 150 -3.25 7.65 -5.80
N TYR A 151 -2.65 7.52 -4.62
CA TYR A 151 -1.35 8.15 -4.32
C TYR A 151 -0.20 7.57 -5.15
N GLU A 152 -0.22 6.28 -5.45
CA GLU A 152 0.80 5.65 -6.26
C GLU A 152 0.78 6.15 -7.71
N ASN A 153 -0.41 6.25 -8.30
CA ASN A 153 -0.57 6.77 -9.66
C ASN A 153 -0.37 8.29 -9.72
N TYR A 154 -0.74 9.03 -8.68
CA TYR A 154 -0.33 10.44 -8.53
C TYR A 154 1.19 10.57 -8.58
N LYS A 155 1.93 9.74 -7.84
CA LYS A 155 3.40 9.79 -7.83
C LYS A 155 3.99 9.49 -9.21
N LYS A 156 3.42 8.50 -9.94
CA LYS A 156 3.83 8.22 -11.33
C LYS A 156 3.62 9.44 -12.22
N LEU A 157 2.46 10.09 -12.13
CA LEU A 157 2.16 11.32 -12.87
C LEU A 157 3.13 12.44 -12.52
N ASP A 158 3.34 12.68 -11.23
CA ASP A 158 4.24 13.71 -10.71
C ASP A 158 5.68 13.50 -11.21
N ASN A 159 6.19 12.27 -11.16
CA ASN A 159 7.51 11.91 -11.67
C ASN A 159 7.64 12.12 -13.19
N ILE A 160 6.61 11.82 -13.97
CA ILE A 160 6.61 12.05 -15.42
C ILE A 160 6.61 13.55 -15.72
N LEU A 161 5.76 14.31 -15.02
CA LEU A 161 5.53 15.73 -15.29
C LEU A 161 6.67 16.62 -14.80
N ASN A 162 7.27 16.27 -13.66
CA ASN A 162 8.37 17.01 -13.03
C ASN A 162 9.75 16.37 -13.26
N GLY A 163 9.82 15.27 -14.01
CA GLY A 163 11.06 14.59 -14.37
C GLY A 163 11.79 15.21 -15.56
N GLN A 164 12.53 14.38 -16.30
CA GLN A 164 13.33 14.81 -17.44
C GLN A 164 12.44 15.27 -18.61
N LYS A 165 12.88 16.33 -19.30
CA LYS A 165 12.22 16.87 -20.50
C LYS A 165 12.91 16.35 -21.77
N PRO A 166 12.19 16.17 -22.89
CA PRO A 166 10.76 16.42 -23.08
C PRO A 166 9.87 15.33 -22.48
N VAL A 167 8.67 15.71 -22.03
CA VAL A 167 7.68 14.76 -21.50
C VAL A 167 7.00 14.03 -22.66
N ASN A 168 7.00 12.70 -22.62
CA ASN A 168 6.12 11.90 -23.47
C ASN A 168 4.69 11.93 -22.90
N ALA A 169 3.83 12.79 -23.45
CA ALA A 169 2.45 12.96 -22.97
C ALA A 169 1.64 11.64 -22.95
N GLY A 170 1.94 10.69 -23.85
CA GLY A 170 1.28 9.38 -23.87
C GLY A 170 1.53 8.54 -22.60
N SER A 171 2.65 8.79 -21.90
CA SER A 171 2.96 8.10 -20.64
C SER A 171 2.05 8.52 -19.46
N LEU A 172 1.34 9.65 -19.58
CA LEU A 172 0.37 10.12 -18.60
C LEU A 172 -0.92 9.29 -18.60
N LEU A 173 -1.26 8.70 -19.76
CA LEU A 173 -2.56 8.06 -20.00
C LEU A 173 -2.86 6.94 -19.01
N GLY A 174 -1.89 6.04 -18.80
CA GLY A 174 -2.06 4.88 -17.91
C GLY A 174 -2.33 5.31 -16.46
N PRO A 175 -1.39 6.02 -15.81
CA PRO A 175 -1.58 6.50 -14.44
C PRO A 175 -2.80 7.42 -14.27
N SER A 176 -3.10 8.28 -15.26
CA SER A 176 -4.27 9.16 -15.20
C SER A 176 -5.59 8.38 -15.29
N ALA A 177 -5.68 7.40 -16.20
CA ALA A 177 -6.86 6.54 -16.31
C ALA A 177 -7.10 5.72 -15.04
N GLN A 178 -6.03 5.19 -14.43
CA GLN A 178 -6.12 4.46 -13.17
C GLN A 178 -6.59 5.37 -12.03
N CYS A 179 -6.01 6.57 -11.88
CA CYS A 179 -6.50 7.56 -10.91
C CYS A 179 -7.98 7.87 -11.12
N CYS A 180 -8.42 8.01 -12.37
CA CYS A 180 -9.80 8.33 -12.69
C CYS A 180 -10.77 7.21 -12.28
N SER A 181 -10.41 5.96 -12.57
CA SER A 181 -11.18 4.78 -12.17
C SER A 181 -11.27 4.66 -10.64
N ASP A 182 -10.13 4.68 -9.97
CA ASP A 182 -10.06 4.51 -8.51
C ASP A 182 -10.75 5.66 -7.77
N TYR A 183 -10.64 6.88 -8.29
CA TYR A 183 -11.30 8.05 -7.71
C TYR A 183 -12.81 7.95 -7.85
N ALA A 184 -13.31 7.52 -9.02
CA ALA A 184 -14.74 7.33 -9.23
C ALA A 184 -15.33 6.27 -8.28
N GLU A 185 -14.62 5.18 -8.03
CA GLU A 185 -15.03 4.16 -7.06
C GLU A 185 -14.92 4.67 -5.62
N ALA A 186 -13.81 5.31 -5.25
CA ALA A 186 -13.62 5.88 -3.91
C ALA A 186 -14.67 6.96 -3.59
N ASN A 187 -14.98 7.83 -4.56
CA ASN A 187 -15.99 8.87 -4.43
C ASN A 187 -17.40 8.27 -4.28
N TYR A 188 -17.70 7.16 -4.96
CA TYR A 188 -18.95 6.43 -4.74
C TYR A 188 -19.06 5.80 -3.35
N LEU A 189 -17.94 5.35 -2.76
CA LEU A 189 -17.90 4.80 -1.40
C LEU A 189 -17.86 5.88 -0.31
N CYS A 190 -17.70 7.14 -0.70
CA CYS A 190 -17.65 8.28 0.19
C CYS A 190 -19.06 8.80 0.49
N ASN A 191 -19.77 8.09 1.39
CA ASN A 191 -21.18 8.35 1.70
C ASN A 191 -21.42 9.45 2.77
N ASP A 192 -20.38 9.88 3.48
CA ASP A 192 -20.44 10.94 4.50
C ASP A 192 -19.12 11.73 4.49
N GLU A 193 -19.17 13.01 4.14
CA GLU A 193 -18.00 13.89 4.07
C GLU A 193 -17.20 13.96 5.38
N ASN A 194 -17.82 13.63 6.52
CA ASN A 194 -17.19 13.67 7.84
C ASN A 194 -16.45 12.38 8.20
N ASN A 195 -16.57 11.29 7.44
CA ASN A 195 -15.78 10.09 7.71
C ASN A 195 -14.31 10.28 7.26
N LYS A 196 -13.37 9.67 7.97
CA LYS A 196 -11.93 9.92 7.72
C LYS A 196 -11.46 9.45 6.34
N PHE A 197 -12.11 8.44 5.75
CA PHE A 197 -11.85 8.01 4.39
C PHE A 197 -12.16 9.14 3.38
N CYS A 198 -13.34 9.75 3.48
CA CYS A 198 -13.75 10.90 2.69
C CYS A 198 -12.83 12.11 2.91
N ALA A 199 -12.43 12.37 4.16
CA ALA A 199 -11.48 13.43 4.47
C ALA A 199 -10.13 13.22 3.75
N GLN A 200 -9.59 11.99 3.74
CA GLN A 200 -8.37 11.68 2.99
C GLN A 200 -8.58 11.73 1.47
N LEU A 201 -9.72 11.28 0.96
CA LEU A 201 -10.05 11.39 -0.47
C LEU A 201 -10.09 12.86 -0.92
N LYS A 202 -10.64 13.77 -0.09
CA LYS A 202 -10.66 15.22 -0.35
C LYS A 202 -9.26 15.83 -0.33
N LYS A 203 -8.40 15.41 0.60
CA LYS A 203 -6.97 15.80 0.61
C LYS A 203 -6.27 15.35 -0.67
N PHE A 204 -6.47 14.10 -1.07
CA PHE A 204 -5.93 13.57 -2.33
C PHE A 204 -6.41 14.38 -3.52
N LYS A 205 -7.73 14.64 -3.63
CA LYS A 205 -8.31 15.41 -4.74
C LYS A 205 -7.67 16.79 -4.85
N THR A 206 -7.54 17.50 -3.73
CA THR A 206 -6.90 18.82 -3.68
C THR A 206 -5.46 18.78 -4.21
N LYS A 207 -4.70 17.76 -3.81
CA LYS A 207 -3.31 17.56 -4.27
C LYS A 207 -3.25 17.26 -5.77
N TYR A 208 -4.11 16.36 -6.26
CA TYR A 208 -4.19 16.02 -7.68
C TYR A 208 -4.60 17.20 -8.54
N ASP A 209 -5.65 17.93 -8.14
CA ASP A 209 -6.14 19.12 -8.86
C ASP A 209 -5.03 20.19 -8.95
N GLY A 210 -4.23 20.35 -7.89
CA GLY A 210 -3.06 21.24 -7.90
C GLY A 210 -2.03 20.87 -8.97
N LEU A 211 -1.66 19.58 -9.06
CA LEU A 211 -0.77 19.08 -10.11
C LEU A 211 -1.40 19.26 -11.49
N TYR A 212 -2.67 18.90 -11.65
CA TYR A 212 -3.41 19.03 -12.90
C TYR A 212 -3.42 20.47 -13.42
N ASN A 213 -3.94 21.40 -12.62
CA ASN A 213 -4.11 22.79 -13.03
C ASN A 213 -2.76 23.44 -13.38
N THR A 214 -1.70 23.15 -12.61
CA THR A 214 -0.35 23.66 -12.87
C THR A 214 0.17 23.17 -14.22
N GLN A 215 0.02 21.88 -14.51
CA GLN A 215 0.62 21.26 -15.69
C GLN A 215 -0.17 21.57 -16.96
N ILE A 216 -1.50 21.68 -16.88
CA ILE A 216 -2.33 22.12 -18.02
C ILE A 216 -2.09 23.59 -18.35
N ALA A 217 -1.83 24.46 -17.36
CA ALA A 217 -1.45 25.84 -17.63
C ALA A 217 -0.11 25.97 -18.39
N ILE A 218 0.81 25.03 -18.17
CA ILE A 218 2.10 24.96 -18.88
C ILE A 218 1.94 24.36 -20.27
N ASN A 219 1.20 23.26 -20.38
CA ASN A 219 0.95 22.58 -21.64
C ASN A 219 -0.51 22.08 -21.72
N PRO A 220 -1.39 22.85 -22.39
CA PRO A 220 -2.79 22.48 -22.55
C PRO A 220 -3.01 21.16 -23.28
N GLU A 221 -2.08 20.68 -24.12
CA GLU A 221 -2.24 19.41 -24.84
C GLU A 221 -2.21 18.19 -23.93
N TYR A 222 -1.74 18.32 -22.69
CA TYR A 222 -1.76 17.25 -21.70
C TYR A 222 -3.18 16.78 -21.36
N THR A 223 -4.22 17.59 -21.57
CA THR A 223 -5.62 17.18 -21.34
C THR A 223 -6.03 15.94 -22.16
N ASN A 224 -5.32 15.64 -23.26
CA ASN A 224 -5.54 14.44 -24.06
C ASN A 224 -5.18 13.14 -23.32
N ASN A 225 -4.25 13.20 -22.35
CA ASN A 225 -3.71 12.02 -21.64
C ASN A 225 -3.77 12.16 -20.12
N PHE A 226 -4.09 13.34 -19.60
CA PHE A 226 -4.22 13.65 -18.18
C PHE A 226 -5.63 14.19 -17.95
N LYS A 227 -6.45 13.42 -17.24
CA LYS A 227 -7.86 13.69 -16.96
C LYS A 227 -8.04 14.46 -15.67
N ASN A 228 -9.05 15.34 -15.62
CA ASN A 228 -9.45 15.99 -14.38
C ASN A 228 -10.31 15.03 -13.54
N LEU A 229 -10.10 14.95 -12.23
CA LEU A 229 -10.89 14.06 -11.37
C LEU A 229 -12.39 14.41 -11.34
N SER A 230 -12.77 15.67 -11.59
CA SER A 230 -14.19 16.07 -11.67
C SER A 230 -14.94 15.46 -12.86
N GLU A 231 -14.21 15.03 -13.89
CA GLU A 231 -14.76 14.34 -15.06
C GLU A 231 -14.90 12.83 -14.84
N CYS A 232 -14.26 12.31 -13.79
CA CYS A 232 -14.24 10.90 -13.46
C CYS A 232 -15.53 10.49 -12.77
N LYS A 233 -16.40 9.80 -13.52
CA LYS A 233 -17.68 9.28 -13.04
C LYS A 233 -17.64 7.77 -13.01
N LYS A 234 -18.31 7.19 -12.01
CA LYS A 234 -18.58 5.75 -12.02
C LYS A 234 -19.55 5.47 -13.15
N THR A 235 -19.06 4.90 -14.25
CA THR A 235 -19.92 4.42 -15.33
C THR A 235 -20.51 3.08 -14.90
N ASN A 236 -21.82 2.90 -15.04
CA ASN A 236 -22.50 1.60 -14.86
C ASN A 236 -22.11 0.55 -15.93
N VAL A 237 -21.12 0.85 -16.77
CA VAL A 237 -20.63 -0.01 -17.84
C VAL A 237 -19.33 -0.63 -17.36
N MET A 238 -19.39 -1.88 -16.89
CA MET A 238 -18.22 -2.76 -16.91
C MET A 238 -17.84 -2.95 -18.37
N THR A 239 -16.86 -2.19 -18.85
CA THR A 239 -16.18 -2.52 -20.10
C THR A 239 -15.13 -3.58 -19.77
N THR A 240 -15.57 -4.83 -19.66
CA THR A 240 -14.71 -6.03 -19.56
C THR A 240 -13.93 -6.32 -20.84
N ALA A 241 -13.76 -5.35 -21.73
CA ALA A 241 -13.17 -5.52 -23.06
C ALA A 241 -12.16 -4.40 -23.35
N LEU A 242 -11.04 -4.43 -22.64
CA LEU A 242 -9.68 -4.00 -23.04
C LEU A 242 -8.74 -4.02 -21.82
N ILE A 243 -8.72 -5.14 -21.09
CA ILE A 243 -7.56 -5.51 -20.26
C ILE A 243 -7.01 -6.79 -20.87
N GLY A 244 -6.47 -6.66 -22.08
CA GLY A 244 -5.48 -7.60 -22.57
C GLY A 244 -4.28 -7.50 -21.64
N THR A 245 -4.17 -8.45 -20.71
CA THR A 245 -2.95 -8.76 -19.94
C THR A 245 -2.20 -7.56 -19.36
N THR A 246 -2.79 -6.90 -18.37
CA THR A 246 -2.10 -6.46 -17.14
C THR A 246 -3.15 -6.23 -16.05
N VAL A 247 -3.36 -7.24 -15.20
CA VAL A 247 -3.58 -6.92 -13.78
C VAL A 247 -2.40 -6.02 -13.43
N GLY A 248 -2.65 -4.74 -13.14
CA GLY A 248 -1.59 -3.75 -12.97
C GLY A 248 -0.51 -4.28 -12.04
N LEU A 249 0.63 -4.66 -12.63
CA LEU A 249 1.91 -4.85 -11.97
C LEU A 249 2.33 -3.48 -11.44
N VAL A 250 1.82 -3.14 -10.27
CA VAL A 250 2.71 -2.64 -9.23
C VAL A 250 3.38 -3.89 -8.72
N PRO A 251 4.71 -3.97 -8.60
CA PRO A 251 5.30 -5.14 -7.99
C PRO A 251 5.06 -5.06 -6.48
N LEU A 252 3.84 -5.46 -6.12
CA LEU A 252 3.50 -6.32 -5.02
C LEU A 252 3.33 -7.71 -5.68
N MET A 253 4.47 -8.41 -5.83
CA MET A 253 4.57 -9.87 -5.92
C MET A 253 4.07 -10.57 -7.21
N VAL A 254 4.87 -10.58 -8.29
CA VAL A 254 4.98 -11.77 -9.20
C VAL A 254 6.38 -11.82 -9.83
N GLY A 255 7.30 -12.53 -9.19
CA GLY A 255 8.56 -12.99 -9.79
C GLY A 255 8.56 -14.51 -9.83
N LEU A 256 8.09 -15.10 -10.95
CA LEU A 256 8.25 -16.52 -11.23
C LEU A 256 9.70 -16.76 -11.64
N TYR A 257 10.54 -17.27 -10.74
CA TYR A 257 11.78 -17.93 -11.15
C TYR A 257 11.49 -19.41 -11.42
N LYS A 258 11.70 -19.82 -12.68
CA LYS A 258 11.88 -21.22 -13.04
C LYS A 258 13.10 -21.75 -12.28
N VAL A 259 12.90 -22.73 -11.42
CA VAL A 259 13.96 -23.59 -10.91
C VAL A 259 14.43 -24.47 -12.07
N LYS A 260 15.75 -24.58 -12.21
CA LYS A 260 16.44 -25.40 -13.21
C LYS A 260 16.09 -26.87 -13.09
#